data_AF-A0A650GFK9-F1
#
_entry.id   AF-A0A650GFK9-F1
#
_cell.length_a   1.000
_cell.length_b   1.000
_cell.length_c   1.000
_cell.angle_alpha   90.00
_cell.angle_beta   90.00
_cell.angle_gamma   90.00
#
_symmetry.space_group_name_H-M   'P 1'
#
loop_
_entity.id
_entity.type
_entity.pdbx_description
1 polymer ?
#
loop_
_entity_poly.entity_id
_entity_poly.type
_entity_poly.pdbx_seq_one_letter_code
_entity_poly.pdbx_strand_id
1 'polypeptide(L)'
;MVPAVLDGDSVPIDLGRQTRFYSSTQRVALATIYDTCAARGCDIPFAWTEIHHAHPWKLGGSTDLKNGIPLCGRHHRMLDRGFEHRVLREGSRVVVELARRRT
;
A
#
# COMPACT_ATOMS: atom_id res chain seq x y z
N MET A 1 2.00 3.73 -17.73
CA MET A 1 1.31 2.55 -17.17
C MET A 1 0.23 2.18 -18.17
N VAL A 2 0.21 0.94 -18.65
CA VAL A 2 -0.85 0.44 -19.53
C VAL A 2 -1.94 -0.15 -18.63
N PRO A 3 -3.22 0.16 -18.82
CA PRO A 3 -4.29 -0.43 -18.02
C PRO A 3 -4.36 -1.93 -18.26
N ALA A 4 -4.40 -2.72 -17.18
CA ALA A 4 -4.75 -4.12 -17.25
C ALA A 4 -6.28 -4.22 -17.28
N VAL A 5 -6.82 -4.68 -18.41
CA VAL A 5 -8.25 -4.92 -18.60
C VAL A 5 -8.42 -6.41 -18.86
N LEU A 6 -9.16 -7.08 -17.98
CA LEU A 6 -9.66 -8.42 -18.21
C LEU A 6 -11.04 -8.25 -18.83
N ASP A 7 -11.38 -9.05 -19.85
CA ASP A 7 -12.57 -8.96 -20.71
C ASP A 7 -13.91 -9.14 -19.94
N GLY A 8 -14.17 -8.25 -18.99
CA GLY A 8 -15.30 -8.23 -18.07
C GLY A 8 -15.60 -6.80 -17.59
N ASP A 9 -16.54 -6.67 -16.67
CA ASP A 9 -17.05 -5.36 -16.27
C ASP A 9 -15.98 -4.44 -15.67
N SER A 10 -16.05 -3.16 -16.05
CA SER A 10 -15.21 -2.13 -15.45
C SER A 10 -15.61 -1.91 -13.99
N VAL A 11 -14.62 -1.98 -13.10
CA VAL A 11 -14.80 -1.82 -11.66
C VAL A 11 -14.06 -0.59 -11.14
N PRO A 12 -14.70 0.30 -10.36
CA PRO A 12 -14.04 1.48 -9.79
C PRO A 12 -12.86 1.07 -8.90
N ILE A 13 -11.68 1.66 -9.16
CA ILE A 13 -10.45 1.32 -8.45
C ILE A 13 -9.91 2.44 -7.57
N ASP A 14 -10.38 3.66 -7.79
CA ASP A 14 -10.17 4.81 -6.91
C ASP A 14 -11.50 5.12 -6.24
N LEU A 15 -11.63 4.74 -4.96
CA LEU A 15 -12.87 4.84 -4.20
C LEU A 15 -12.94 6.14 -3.38
N GLY A 16 -11.87 6.95 -3.42
CA GLY A 16 -11.78 8.19 -2.66
C GLY A 16 -11.96 7.92 -1.17
N ARG A 17 -13.00 8.51 -0.57
CA ARG A 17 -13.32 8.31 0.85
C ARG A 17 -14.64 7.58 1.12
N GLN A 18 -15.16 6.85 0.14
CA GLN A 18 -16.40 6.08 0.33
C GLN A 18 -16.22 4.89 1.28
N THR A 19 -15.06 4.24 1.24
CA THR A 19 -14.75 3.09 2.10
C THR A 19 -13.36 3.22 2.71
N ARG A 20 -13.20 2.82 3.97
CA ARG A 20 -11.90 2.83 4.65
C ARG A 20 -10.99 1.71 4.16
N PHE A 21 -11.54 0.56 3.78
CA PHE A 21 -10.78 -0.64 3.47
C PHE A 21 -10.62 -0.84 1.97
N TYR A 22 -9.42 -1.23 1.56
CA TYR A 22 -9.13 -1.57 0.18
C TYR A 22 -9.91 -2.81 -0.25
N SER A 23 -10.52 -2.76 -1.43
CA SER A 23 -11.29 -3.87 -2.00
C SER A 23 -10.37 -4.99 -2.52
N SER A 24 -10.95 -6.16 -2.78
CA SER A 24 -10.24 -7.27 -3.43
C SER A 24 -9.67 -6.87 -4.80
N THR A 25 -10.43 -6.14 -5.61
CA THR A 25 -9.98 -5.60 -6.90
C THR A 25 -8.78 -4.66 -6.75
N GLN A 26 -8.82 -3.76 -5.76
CA GLN A 26 -7.67 -2.88 -5.51
C GLN A 26 -6.43 -3.68 -5.08
N ARG A 27 -6.60 -4.76 -4.30
CA ARG A 27 -5.49 -5.68 -3.97
C ARG A 27 -4.93 -6.36 -5.21
N VAL A 28 -5.77 -6.79 -6.15
CA VAL A 28 -5.31 -7.38 -7.41
C VAL A 28 -4.50 -6.37 -8.22
N ALA A 29 -4.96 -5.12 -8.33
CA ALA A 29 -4.20 -4.09 -9.04
C ALA A 29 -2.88 -3.74 -8.33
N LEU A 30 -2.86 -3.68 -7.00
CA LEU A 30 -1.62 -3.51 -6.25
C LEU A 30 -0.64 -4.69 -6.47
N ALA A 31 -1.14 -5.92 -6.62
CA ALA A 31 -0.29 -7.08 -6.93
C ALA A 31 0.41 -6.98 -8.29
N THR A 32 -0.09 -6.14 -9.22
CA THR A 32 0.62 -5.85 -10.49
C THR A 32 1.80 -4.88 -10.33
N ILE A 33 1.90 -4.22 -9.16
CA ILE A 33 2.91 -3.21 -8.84
C ILE A 33 3.92 -3.74 -7.81
N TYR A 34 3.47 -4.64 -6.92
CA TYR A 34 4.23 -5.14 -5.79
C TYR A 34 4.26 -6.66 -5.75
N ASP A 35 5.45 -7.24 -5.78
CA ASP A 35 5.65 -8.68 -5.52
C ASP A 35 5.79 -8.99 -4.03
N THR A 36 6.29 -8.03 -3.25
CA THR A 36 6.60 -8.17 -1.82
C THR A 36 6.14 -6.96 -1.02
N CYS A 37 6.32 -7.05 0.30
CA CYS A 37 6.21 -5.93 1.23
C CYS A 37 7.03 -4.72 0.76
N ALA A 38 6.43 -3.54 0.82
CA ALA A 38 7.02 -2.28 0.36
C ALA A 38 8.19 -1.78 1.23
N ALA A 39 8.42 -2.38 2.41
CA ALA A 39 9.58 -2.02 3.23
C ALA A 39 10.88 -2.42 2.53
N ARG A 40 11.85 -1.51 2.43
CA ARG A 40 13.12 -1.74 1.73
C ARG A 40 13.80 -3.02 2.26
N GLY A 41 14.13 -3.93 1.35
CA GLY A 41 14.82 -5.18 1.66
C GLY A 41 13.92 -6.26 2.27
N CYS A 42 12.60 -6.06 2.34
CA CYS A 42 11.67 -7.10 2.75
C CYS A 42 11.25 -7.97 1.57
N ASP A 43 11.31 -9.28 1.78
CA ASP A 43 10.98 -10.33 0.82
C ASP A 43 9.65 -11.03 1.11
N ILE A 44 8.93 -10.62 2.17
CA ILE A 44 7.62 -11.18 2.50
C ILE A 44 6.66 -10.98 1.32
N PRO A 45 6.05 -12.05 0.78
CA PRO A 45 5.20 -11.97 -0.40
C PRO A 45 4.03 -11.00 -0.21
N PHE A 46 3.63 -10.32 -1.28
CA PHE A 46 2.48 -9.40 -1.28
C PHE A 46 1.21 -10.04 -0.71
N ALA A 47 0.99 -11.33 -0.98
CA ALA A 47 -0.14 -12.09 -0.46
C ALA A 47 -0.24 -12.07 1.07
N TRP A 48 0.88 -11.88 1.78
CA TRP A 48 0.96 -11.87 3.25
C TRP A 48 1.04 -10.44 3.82
N THR A 49 0.56 -9.45 3.05
CA THR A 49 0.55 -8.05 3.43
C THR A 49 -0.84 -7.49 3.66
N GLU A 50 -0.90 -6.50 4.55
CA GLU A 50 -2.01 -5.58 4.72
C GLU A 50 -1.72 -4.30 3.94
N ILE A 51 -2.77 -3.64 3.42
CA ILE A 51 -2.59 -2.39 2.66
C ILE A 51 -2.69 -1.21 3.61
N HIS A 52 -1.57 -0.56 3.84
CA HIS A 52 -1.43 0.64 4.65
C HIS A 52 -1.75 1.89 3.82
N HIS A 53 -2.35 2.89 4.45
CA HIS A 53 -2.55 4.20 3.82
C HIS A 53 -1.30 5.09 4.01
N ALA A 54 -0.65 5.48 2.92
CA ALA A 54 0.52 6.37 2.95
C ALA A 54 0.20 7.72 3.63
N HIS A 55 -0.90 8.34 3.22
CA HIS A 55 -1.58 9.40 3.95
C HIS A 55 -2.70 8.77 4.78
N PRO A 56 -2.62 8.78 6.12
CA PRO A 56 -3.56 8.04 6.96
C PRO A 56 -5.02 8.41 6.71
N TRP A 57 -5.89 7.40 6.64
CA TRP A 57 -7.35 7.60 6.47
C TRP A 57 -7.96 8.58 7.48
N LYS A 58 -7.55 8.47 8.75
CA LYS A 58 -8.02 9.34 9.85
C LYS A 58 -7.62 10.82 9.68
N LEU A 59 -6.61 11.09 8.85
CA LEU A 59 -6.12 12.44 8.55
C LEU A 59 -6.63 12.95 7.19
N GLY A 60 -7.55 12.22 6.54
CA GLY A 60 -8.10 12.61 5.24
C GLY A 60 -7.59 11.79 4.05
N GLY A 61 -6.77 10.76 4.29
CA GLY A 61 -6.35 9.79 3.27
C GLY A 61 -7.51 9.16 2.51
N SER A 62 -7.31 8.93 1.20
CA SER A 62 -8.22 8.18 0.34
C SER A 62 -7.83 6.72 0.22
N THR A 63 -8.80 5.86 -0.07
CA THR A 63 -8.62 4.45 -0.45
C THR A 63 -8.50 4.39 -1.97
N ASP A 64 -7.43 4.98 -2.47
CA ASP A 64 -7.02 4.97 -3.88
C ASP A 64 -5.72 4.19 -4.01
N LEU A 65 -5.44 3.60 -5.18
CA LEU A 65 -4.24 2.76 -5.37
C LEU A 65 -2.94 3.53 -5.05
N LYS A 66 -2.88 4.81 -5.40
CA LYS A 66 -1.73 5.69 -5.13
C LYS A 66 -1.43 5.88 -3.64
N ASN A 67 -2.41 5.63 -2.78
CA ASN A 67 -2.29 5.76 -1.33
C ASN A 67 -2.08 4.40 -0.64
N GLY A 68 -2.15 3.30 -1.38
CA GLY A 68 -2.00 1.94 -0.87
C GLY A 68 -0.55 1.47 -0.86
N ILE A 69 -0.05 1.10 0.32
CA ILE A 69 1.30 0.55 0.52
C ILE A 69 1.17 -0.84 1.16
N PRO A 70 1.56 -1.93 0.48
CA PRO A 70 1.53 -3.26 1.08
C PRO A 70 2.63 -3.42 2.13
N LEU A 71 2.25 -3.71 3.38
CA LEU A 71 3.19 -3.99 4.47
C LEU A 71 2.86 -5.33 5.13
N CYS A 72 3.89 -6.14 5.37
CA CYS A 72 3.74 -7.34 6.19
C CYS A 72 3.41 -6.95 7.63
N GLY A 73 2.80 -7.87 8.40
CA GLY A 73 2.36 -7.58 9.78
C GLY A 73 3.47 -7.05 10.70
N ARG A 74 4.75 -7.41 10.45
CA ARG A 74 5.90 -6.84 11.18
C ARG A 74 6.06 -5.34 10.90
N HIS A 75 6.19 -4.96 9.62
CA HIS A 75 6.43 -3.57 9.24
C HIS A 75 5.19 -2.69 9.41
N HIS A 76 4.00 -3.26 9.25
CA HIS A 76 2.74 -2.56 9.57
C HIS A 76 2.72 -2.12 11.05
N ARG A 77 3.00 -3.04 11.97
CA ARG A 77 3.09 -2.72 13.41
C ARG A 77 4.21 -1.74 13.75
N MET A 78 5.31 -1.71 13.00
CA MET A 78 6.38 -0.72 13.23
C MET A 78 5.89 0.70 12.91
N LEU A 79 5.18 0.88 11.79
CA LEU A 79 4.58 2.17 11.44
C LEU A 79 3.53 2.60 12.47
N ASP A 80 2.64 1.68 12.86
CA ASP A 80 1.62 1.94 13.89
C ASP A 80 2.25 2.36 15.24
N ARG A 81 3.45 1.87 15.55
CA ARG A 81 4.21 2.19 16.77
C ARG A 81 5.06 3.46 16.65
N GLY A 82 4.93 4.22 15.56
CA GLY A 82 5.61 5.50 15.36
C GLY A 82 7.10 5.38 15.07
N PHE A 83 7.54 4.27 14.46
CA PHE A 83 8.91 4.21 13.94
C PHE A 83 9.10 5.29 12.88
N GLU A 84 10.26 5.95 12.93
CA GLU A 84 10.63 6.86 11.85
C GLU A 84 10.71 6.09 10.55
N HIS A 85 10.16 6.68 9.50
CA HIS A 85 10.20 6.09 8.19
C HIS A 85 10.21 7.16 7.13
N ARG A 86 10.78 6.82 5.97
CA ARG A 86 10.73 7.63 4.77
C ARG A 86 9.95 6.89 3.71
N VAL A 87 9.00 7.59 3.10
CA VAL A 87 8.23 7.09 1.97
C VAL A 87 8.92 7.59 0.70
N LEU A 88 9.46 6.67 -0.09
CA LEU A 88 10.12 6.95 -1.36
C LEU A 88 9.25 6.46 -2.51
N ARG A 89 9.23 7.19 -3.62
CA ARG A 89 8.51 6.76 -4.83
C ARG A 89 9.51 6.29 -5.88
N GLU A 90 9.42 5.03 -6.26
CA GLU A 90 10.27 4.39 -7.28
C GLU A 90 9.36 3.97 -8.44
N GLY A 91 9.16 4.88 -9.40
CA GLY A 91 8.22 4.66 -10.50
C GLY A 91 6.77 4.55 -10.04
N SER A 92 6.13 3.42 -10.34
CA SER A 92 4.74 3.13 -9.94
C SER A 92 4.60 2.61 -8.51
N ARG A 93 5.69 2.17 -7.87
CA ARG A 93 5.68 1.64 -6.50
C ARG A 93 6.18 2.65 -5.48
N VAL A 94 5.74 2.47 -4.24
CA VAL A 94 6.24 3.18 -3.06
C VAL A 94 7.13 2.23 -2.26
N VAL A 95 8.28 2.72 -1.81
CA VAL A 95 9.19 1.98 -0.93
C VAL A 95 9.26 2.69 0.42
N VAL A 96 9.16 1.91 1.50
CA VAL A 96 9.25 2.42 2.88
C VAL A 96 10.63 2.09 3.45
N GLU A 97 11.42 3.11 3.73
CA GLU A 97 12.66 2.95 4.50
C GLU A 97 12.35 3.16 5.97
N LEU A 98 12.53 2.12 6.78
CA LEU A 98 12.36 2.17 8.23
C LEU A 98 13.67 2.63 8.87
N ALA A 99 13.57 3.62 9.77
CA ALA A 99 14.66 4.07 10.64
C ALA A 99 14.40 3.65 12.09
N ARG A 100 15.35 3.96 12.99
CA ARG A 100 15.23 3.63 14.43
C ARG A 100 14.05 4.38 15.07
N ARG A 101 13.55 3.83 16.18
CA ARG A 101 12.44 4.40 16.95
C ARG A 101 12.85 5.79 17.50
N ARG A 102 11.99 6.80 17.36
CA ARG A 102 12.11 8.04 18.14
C ARG A 102 12.08 7.67 19.62
N THR A 103 13.16 7.95 20.34
CA THR A 103 13.22 7.99 21.81
C THR A 103 12.27 9.02 22.36
#